data_AF-W1RTM4-F1
#
_entry.id   AF-W1RTM4-F1
#
_cell.length_a   1.000
_cell.length_b   1.000
_cell.length_c   1.000
_cell.angle_alpha   90.00
_cell.angle_beta   90.00
_cell.angle_gamma   90.00
#
_symmetry.space_group_name_H-M   'P 1'
#
loop_
_entity.id
_entity.type
_entity.pdbx_description
1 polymer ?
#
loop_
_entity_poly.entity_id
_entity_poly.type
_entity_poly.pdbx_seq_one_letter_code
_entity_poly.pdbx_strand_id
1 'polypeptide(L)' 'MKNDYKYDSFGNLDADYYVEKAYELRRAYYAAAFKKIKASVKAFFANLTANRSMKSAPQH' A
#
# COMPACT_ATOMS: atom_id res chain seq x y z
N MET A 1 -3.34 23.51 18.81
CA MET A 1 -3.97 23.53 17.47
C MET A 1 -5.47 23.39 17.69
N LYS A 2 -6.27 24.40 17.34
CA LYS A 2 -7.73 24.23 17.34
C LYS A 2 -8.06 23.32 16.16
N ASN A 3 -8.63 22.16 16.42
CA ASN A 3 -9.09 21.26 15.36
C ASN A 3 -10.41 21.83 14.86
N ASP A 4 -10.33 22.68 13.84
CA ASP A 4 -11.53 23.17 13.18
C ASP A 4 -12.13 22.01 12.38
N TYR A 5 -13.17 21.40 12.94
CA TYR A 5 -13.94 20.36 12.24
C TYR A 5 -14.69 20.99 11.07
N LYS A 6 -14.87 20.22 10.00
CA LYS A 6 -15.65 20.64 8.86
C LYS A 6 -17.13 20.36 9.14
N TYR A 7 -17.93 21.38 8.91
CA TYR A 7 -19.38 21.33 9.05
C TYR A 7 -20.04 21.58 7.70
N ASP A 8 -21.21 20.99 7.50
CA ASP A 8 -22.04 21.15 6.32
C ASP A 8 -22.74 22.52 6.33
N SER A 9 -23.54 22.79 5.28
CA SER A 9 -24.30 24.05 5.16
C SER A 9 -25.39 24.23 6.23
N PHE A 10 -25.74 23.17 6.96
CA PHE A 10 -26.74 23.16 8.04
C PHE A 10 -26.09 23.28 9.43
N GLY A 11 -24.76 23.33 9.50
CA GLY A 11 -24.02 23.40 10.77
C GLY A 11 -23.82 22.04 11.45
N ASN A 12 -24.13 20.93 10.78
CA ASN A 12 -23.83 19.59 11.27
C ASN A 12 -22.42 19.17 10.85
N LEU A 13 -21.84 18.19 11.54
CA LEU A 13 -20.54 17.64 11.14
C LEU A 13 -20.66 17.03 9.73
N ASP A 14 -19.77 17.44 8.82
CA ASP A 14 -19.81 17.05 7.42
C ASP A 14 -19.33 15.58 7.25
N ALA A 15 -20.24 14.65 7.52
CA ALA A 15 -19.96 13.22 7.51
C ALA A 15 -19.49 12.76 6.13
N ASP A 16 -20.08 13.28 5.06
CA ASP A 16 -19.73 12.93 3.69
C ASP A 16 -18.28 13.31 3.38
N TYR A 17 -17.86 14.52 3.75
CA TYR A 17 -16.47 14.94 3.62
C TYR A 17 -15.49 13.99 4.36
N TYR A 18 -15.82 13.60 5.59
CA TYR A 18 -14.94 12.71 6.36
C TYR A 18 -14.93 11.28 5.82
N VAL A 19 -16.05 10.80 5.30
CA VAL A 19 -16.16 9.48 4.64
C VAL A 19 -15.31 9.46 3.38
N GLU A 20 -15.42 10.47 2.52
CA GLU A 20 -14.59 10.60 1.32
C GLU A 20 -13.10 10.64 1.68
N LYS A 21 -12.73 11.47 2.67
CA LYS A 21 -11.34 11.53 3.15
C LYS A 21 -10.85 10.19 3.68
N ALA A 22 -11.69 9.43 4.39
CA ALA A 22 -11.33 8.09 4.85
C ALA A 22 -11.08 7.13 3.68
N TYR A 23 -11.90 7.17 2.63
CA TYR A 23 -11.70 6.38 1.41
C TYR A 23 -10.43 6.76 0.66
N GLU A 24 -10.12 8.06 0.54
CA GLU A 24 -8.87 8.54 -0.05
C GLU A 24 -7.64 7.99 0.71
N LEU A 25 -7.67 8.10 2.05
CA LEU A 25 -6.58 7.65 2.92
C LEU A 25 -6.38 6.14 2.83
N ARG A 26 -7.48 5.38 2.84
CA ARG A 26 -7.47 3.93 2.68
C ARG A 26 -6.87 3.52 1.34
N ARG A 27 -7.26 4.19 0.26
CA ARG A 27 -6.73 3.93 -1.10
C ARG A 27 -5.23 4.23 -1.17
N ALA A 28 -4.79 5.36 -0.62
CA ALA A 28 -3.37 5.72 -0.58
C ALA A 28 -2.55 4.70 0.22
N TYR A 29 -3.05 4.27 1.38
CA TYR A 29 -2.39 3.26 2.20
C TYR A 29 -2.28 1.91 1.49
N TYR A 30 -3.36 1.44 0.86
CA TYR A 30 -3.30 0.20 0.10
C TYR A 30 -2.37 0.29 -1.10
N ALA A 31 -2.34 1.40 -1.83
CA ALA A 31 -1.40 1.58 -2.94
C ALA A 31 0.06 1.47 -2.46
N ALA A 32 0.39 2.09 -1.32
CA ALA A 32 1.71 1.98 -0.71
C ALA A 32 2.02 0.55 -0.24
N ALA A 33 1.07 -0.13 0.41
CA ALA A 33 1.20 -1.51 0.85
C ALA A 33 1.40 -2.48 -0.33
N PHE A 34 0.60 -2.36 -1.39
CA PHE A 34 0.73 -3.17 -2.60
C PHE A 34 2.08 -2.99 -3.29
N LYS A 35 2.63 -1.76 -3.31
CA LYS A 35 3.96 -1.51 -3.88
C LYS A 35 5.04 -2.29 -3.12
N LYS A 36 4.98 -2.30 -1.78
CA LYS A 36 5.90 -3.09 -0.94
C LYS A 36 5.74 -4.59 -1.17
N ILE A 37 4.51 -5.08 -1.20
CA ILE A 37 4.22 -6.51 -1.45
C ILE A 37 4.77 -6.97 -2.80
N LYS A 38 4.53 -6.21 -3.88
CA LYS A 38 5.06 -6.56 -5.22
C LYS A 38 6.58 -6.63 -5.23
N ALA A 39 7.26 -5.70 -4.56
CA ALA A 39 8.72 -5.70 -4.45
C ALA A 39 9.23 -6.94 -3.69
N SER A 40 8.60 -7.26 -2.55
CA SER A 40 8.95 -8.45 -1.76
C SER A 40 8.72 -9.76 -2.51
N VAL A 41 7.59 -9.91 -3.21
CA VAL A 41 7.30 -11.10 -4.02
C VAL A 41 8.33 -11.24 -5.14
N LYS A 42 8.62 -10.15 -5.87
CA LYS A 42 9.64 -10.16 -6.93
C LYS A 42 11.01 -10.56 -6.39
N ALA A 43 11.43 -10.01 -5.25
CA ALA A 43 12.70 -10.33 -4.62
C ALA A 43 12.76 -11.80 -4.15
N PHE A 44 11.67 -12.32 -3.59
CA PHE A 44 11.57 -13.72 -3.16
C PHE A 44 11.78 -14.68 -4.35
N PHE A 45 11.08 -14.46 -5.45
CA PHE A 45 11.24 -15.30 -6.64
C PHE A 45 12.60 -15.14 -7.31
N ALA A 46 13.13 -13.92 -7.41
CA ALA A 46 14.47 -13.69 -7.96
C ALA A 46 15.54 -14.47 -7.16
N ASN A 47 15.47 -14.45 -5.83
CA ASN A 47 16.38 -15.22 -4.98
C ASN A 47 16.17 -16.73 -5.10
N LEU A 48 14.92 -17.20 -5.22
CA LEU A 48 14.61 -18.61 -5.42
C LEU A 48 15.20 -19.14 -6.75
N THR A 49 15.08 -18.37 -7.83
CA THR A 49 15.60 -18.75 -9.15
C THR A 49 17.13 -18.64 -9.21
N ALA A 50 17.72 -17.59 -8.63
CA ALA A 50 19.17 -17.43 -8.56
C ALA A 50 19.85 -18.58 -7.78
N ASN A 51 19.28 -19.00 -6.64
CA ASN A 51 19.78 -20.13 -5.87
C ASN A 51 19.61 -21.48 -6.59
N ARG A 52 18.64 -21.61 -7.50
CA ARG A 52 18.52 -22.80 -8.37
C ARG A 52 19.55 -22.80 -9.50
N SER A 53 19.83 -21.65 -10.11
CA SER A 53 20.81 -21.54 -11.20
C SER A 53 22.23 -21.93 -10.78
N MET A 54 22.61 -21.73 -9.51
CA MET A 54 23.93 -22.10 -9.00
C MET A 54 24.07 -23.60 -8.71
N LYS A 55 22.96 -24.35 -8.62
CA LYS A 55 22.97 -25.79 -8.30
C LYS A 55 22.94 -26.70 -9.55
N SER A 56 22.76 -26.13 -10.74
CA SER A 56 22.57 -26.87 -11.99
C SER A 56 23.72 -26.74 -12.99
N ALA A 57 24.89 -26.24 -12.58
CA ALA A 57 26.10 -26.36 -13.39
C ALA A 57 26.86 -27.64 -12.97
N PRO A 58 26.66 -28.79 -13.64
CA PRO A 58 27.62 -29.86 -13.54
C PRO A 58 28.91 -29.35 -14.21
N GLN A 59 29.94 -29.09 -13.40
CA GLN A 59 31.31 -29.04 -13.91
C GLN A 59 31.66 -30.46 -14.34
N HIS A 60 31.67 -30.69 -15.65
CA HIS A 60 32.16 -31.93 -16.23
C HIS A 60 33.01 -31.63 -17.46
#